data_AF-Q2HR09-F1
#
_entry.id   AF-Q2HR09-F1
#
_cell.length_a   1.000
_cell.length_b   1.000
_cell.length_c   1.000
_cell.angle_alpha   90.00
_cell.angle_beta   90.00
_cell.angle_gamma   90.00
#
_symmetry.space_group_name_H-M   'P 1'
#
loop_
_entity.id
_entity.type
_entity.pdbx_description
1 polymer ?
#
loop_
_entity_poly.entity_id
_entity_poly.type
_entity_poly.pdbx_seq_one_letter_code
_entity_poly.pdbx_strand_id
1 'polypeptide(L)'
;MTDEDFDAVITTHLKGTFTCARAAAVRMREQGEGGTLILVGSPAGQRGNFGQTNYAAAKAGIAAMARTWSMELGRAGITVNAIVPVAATAMTETIPAFAPYIEAMRGGEPLPEFLRKGEGFGTPEDCAALVPFLASEAARGVTGQAIGIGGDKVALWSHPQEIKAAYADGGWTPDSLADVWPASLGAEPQSVGIPAPKFPEA
;
A
#
# COMPACT_ATOMS: atom_id res chain seq x y z
N MET A 1 17.74 -10.90 -8.95
CA MET A 1 17.84 -9.48 -8.54
C MET A 1 19.28 -9.23 -8.21
N THR A 2 19.92 -8.33 -8.93
CA THR A 2 21.26 -7.84 -8.58
C THR A 2 21.16 -6.67 -7.60
N ASP A 3 22.29 -6.22 -7.07
CA ASP A 3 22.34 -5.04 -6.21
C ASP A 3 21.92 -3.78 -6.98
N GLU A 4 22.29 -3.67 -8.26
CA GLU A 4 21.88 -2.55 -9.13
C GLU A 4 20.37 -2.53 -9.36
N ASP A 5 19.72 -3.68 -9.56
CA ASP A 5 18.26 -3.78 -9.65
C ASP A 5 17.58 -3.30 -8.36
N PHE A 6 18.16 -3.65 -7.20
CA PHE A 6 17.65 -3.24 -5.91
C PHE A 6 17.80 -1.72 -5.73
N ASP A 7 19.01 -1.20 -5.94
CA ASP A 7 19.35 0.22 -5.77
C ASP A 7 18.55 1.13 -6.71
N ALA A 8 18.31 0.71 -7.95
CA ALA A 8 17.50 1.45 -8.91
C ALA A 8 16.06 1.63 -8.40
N VAL A 9 15.44 0.57 -7.88
CA VAL A 9 14.07 0.60 -7.36
C VAL A 9 13.98 1.41 -6.06
N ILE A 10 14.92 1.23 -5.13
CA ILE A 10 14.97 2.00 -3.88
C ILE A 10 15.19 3.49 -4.17
N THR A 11 16.13 3.82 -5.07
CA THR A 11 16.43 5.20 -5.43
C THR A 11 15.23 5.88 -6.07
N THR A 12 14.58 5.23 -7.03
CA THR A 12 13.44 5.81 -7.74
C THR A 12 12.21 5.93 -6.84
N HIS A 13 11.81 4.86 -6.13
CA HIS A 13 10.55 4.87 -5.39
C HIS A 13 10.70 5.48 -4.00
N LEU A 14 11.59 4.93 -3.17
CA LEU A 14 11.65 5.32 -1.77
C LEU A 14 12.36 6.66 -1.59
N LYS A 15 13.58 6.78 -2.12
CA LYS A 15 14.37 8.02 -2.04
C LYS A 15 13.76 9.15 -2.87
N GLY A 16 13.19 8.84 -4.03
CA GLY A 16 12.43 9.80 -4.84
C GLY A 16 11.24 10.38 -4.07
N THR A 17 10.42 9.52 -3.45
CA THR A 17 9.30 9.97 -2.60
C THR A 17 9.80 10.84 -1.44
N PHE A 18 10.83 10.40 -0.73
CA PHE A 18 11.45 11.18 0.34
C PHE A 18 11.87 12.58 -0.12
N THR A 19 12.58 12.65 -1.24
CA THR A 19 13.18 13.89 -1.74
C THR A 19 12.11 14.90 -2.17
N CYS A 20 11.13 14.47 -2.96
CA CYS A 20 10.08 15.34 -3.48
C CYS A 20 9.11 15.78 -2.37
N ALA A 21 8.63 14.84 -1.55
CA ALA A 21 7.66 15.16 -0.50
C ALA A 21 8.28 16.03 0.60
N ARG A 22 9.55 15.83 0.96
CA ARG A 22 10.27 16.71 1.89
C ARG A 22 10.34 18.15 1.35
N ALA A 23 10.70 18.32 0.07
CA ALA A 23 10.77 19.66 -0.53
C ALA A 23 9.40 20.36 -0.52
N ALA A 24 8.33 19.63 -0.86
CA ALA A 24 6.96 20.14 -0.78
C ALA A 24 6.55 20.48 0.66
N ALA A 25 6.87 19.62 1.64
CA ALA A 25 6.58 19.86 3.05
C ALA A 25 7.28 21.11 3.59
N VAL A 26 8.55 21.32 3.24
CA VAL A 26 9.28 22.56 3.59
C VAL A 26 8.57 23.77 3.01
N ARG A 27 8.24 23.74 1.71
CA ARG A 27 7.56 24.85 1.04
C ARG A 27 6.20 25.18 1.64
N MET A 28 5.38 24.17 1.95
CA MET A 28 4.06 24.33 2.58
C MET A 28 4.17 24.89 4.00
N ARG A 29 5.18 24.45 4.77
CA ARG A 29 5.46 25.01 6.10
C ARG A 29 5.86 26.49 6.04
N GLU A 30 6.68 26.88 5.07
CA GLU A 30 7.07 28.28 4.86
C GLU A 30 5.88 29.15 4.40
N GLN A 31 4.96 28.57 3.62
CA GLN A 31 3.69 29.20 3.21
C GLN A 31 2.75 29.43 4.40
N GLY A 32 2.66 28.49 5.35
CA GLY A 32 1.80 28.60 6.52
C GLY A 32 0.31 28.34 6.28
N GLU A 33 -0.07 27.87 5.09
CA GLU A 33 -1.46 27.60 4.69
C GLU A 33 -1.85 26.11 4.81
N GLY A 34 -0.90 25.28 5.26
CA GLY A 34 -1.05 23.83 5.30
C GLY A 34 -0.97 23.18 3.93
N GLY A 35 -1.57 22.00 3.79
CA GLY A 35 -1.65 21.31 2.50
C GLY A 35 -1.87 19.80 2.60
N THR A 36 -1.57 19.10 1.51
CA THR A 36 -1.80 17.65 1.40
C THR A 36 -0.63 17.00 0.67
N LEU A 37 -0.07 15.94 1.26
CA LEU A 37 0.85 15.02 0.60
C LEU A 37 0.13 13.70 0.31
N ILE A 38 0.11 13.31 -0.96
CA ILE A 38 -0.47 12.06 -1.43
C ILE A 38 0.67 11.19 -1.96
N LEU A 39 1.06 10.18 -1.18
CA LEU A 39 2.15 9.26 -1.51
C LEU A 39 1.60 8.03 -2.24
N VAL A 40 2.44 7.34 -3.02
CA VAL A 40 2.00 6.18 -3.82
C VAL A 40 2.58 4.89 -3.25
N GLY A 41 1.76 4.16 -2.50
CA GLY A 41 2.02 2.81 -2.00
C GLY A 41 1.77 1.73 -3.07
N SER A 42 1.52 0.50 -2.61
CA SER A 42 1.16 -0.66 -3.44
C SER A 42 0.70 -1.81 -2.54
N PRO A 43 -0.20 -2.71 -3.01
CA PRO A 43 -0.49 -3.95 -2.29
C PRO A 43 0.77 -4.77 -1.98
N ALA A 44 1.78 -4.72 -2.86
CA ALA A 44 3.07 -5.38 -2.65
C ALA A 44 3.78 -4.86 -1.39
N GLY A 45 3.65 -3.57 -1.06
CA GLY A 45 4.18 -3.00 0.17
C GLY A 45 3.36 -3.33 1.43
N GLN A 46 2.12 -3.81 1.28
CA GLN A 46 1.24 -4.17 2.40
C GLN A 46 1.30 -5.66 2.73
N ARG A 47 1.46 -6.51 1.72
CA ARG A 47 1.40 -7.98 1.87
C ARG A 47 2.67 -8.71 1.41
N GLY A 48 3.54 -8.03 0.66
CA GLY A 48 4.61 -8.68 -0.10
C GLY A 48 4.09 -9.24 -1.42
N ASN A 49 5.00 -9.38 -2.39
CA ASN A 49 4.70 -10.04 -3.66
C ASN A 49 5.94 -10.81 -4.16
N PHE A 50 5.71 -12.01 -4.71
CA PHE A 50 6.80 -12.86 -5.16
C PHE A 50 7.61 -12.17 -6.26
N GLY A 51 8.95 -12.27 -6.17
CA GLY A 51 9.87 -11.63 -7.12
C GLY A 51 10.02 -10.11 -6.98
N GLN A 52 9.36 -9.46 -6.02
CA GLN A 52 9.32 -8.00 -5.88
C GLN A 52 9.94 -7.49 -4.57
N THR A 53 10.99 -8.12 -4.04
CA THR A 53 11.60 -7.73 -2.74
C THR A 53 11.94 -6.24 -2.66
N ASN A 54 12.66 -5.69 -3.64
CA ASN A 54 13.02 -4.27 -3.71
C ASN A 54 11.79 -3.35 -3.77
N TYR A 55 10.81 -3.68 -4.61
CA TYR A 55 9.60 -2.88 -4.80
C TYR A 55 8.69 -2.92 -3.57
N ALA A 56 8.45 -4.11 -3.00
CA ALA A 56 7.70 -4.29 -1.77
C ALA A 56 8.33 -3.51 -0.61
N ALA A 57 9.66 -3.60 -0.44
CA ALA A 57 10.40 -2.84 0.57
C ALA A 57 10.23 -1.32 0.38
N ALA A 58 10.38 -0.81 -0.86
CA ALA A 58 10.17 0.60 -1.15
C ALA A 58 8.75 1.06 -0.82
N LYS A 59 7.73 0.30 -1.24
CA LYS A 59 6.32 0.66 -1.04
C LYS A 59 5.87 0.54 0.42
N ALA A 60 6.41 -0.42 1.17
CA ALA A 60 6.23 -0.51 2.62
C ALA A 60 6.85 0.71 3.33
N GLY A 61 8.06 1.11 2.92
CA GLY A 61 8.72 2.31 3.44
C GLY A 61 7.92 3.59 3.18
N ILE A 62 7.30 3.73 2.01
CA ILE A 62 6.41 4.86 1.69
C ILE A 62 5.16 4.87 2.59
N ALA A 63 4.56 3.72 2.87
CA ALA A 63 3.43 3.64 3.80
C ALA A 63 3.84 4.02 5.24
N ALA A 64 5.07 3.68 5.65
CA ALA A 64 5.63 4.14 6.91
C ALA A 64 5.86 5.65 6.92
N MET A 65 6.38 6.23 5.84
CA MET A 65 6.51 7.70 5.69
C MET A 65 5.16 8.41 5.85
N ALA A 66 4.08 7.88 5.26
CA ALA A 66 2.76 8.49 5.42
C ALA A 66 2.31 8.55 6.89
N ARG A 67 2.49 7.46 7.64
CA ARG A 67 2.18 7.43 9.08
C ARG A 67 3.04 8.42 9.86
N THR A 68 4.35 8.37 9.69
CA THR A 68 5.29 9.23 10.42
C THR A 68 5.05 10.71 10.13
N TRP A 69 4.98 11.08 8.85
CA TRP A 69 4.82 12.48 8.45
C TRP A 69 3.44 13.05 8.76
N SER A 70 2.40 12.22 8.87
CA SER A 70 1.10 12.69 9.35
C SER A 70 1.18 13.29 10.75
N MET A 71 2.03 12.73 11.62
CA MET A 71 2.26 13.23 12.97
C MET A 71 3.23 14.43 12.97
N GLU A 72 4.33 14.33 12.23
CA GLU A 72 5.36 15.39 12.18
C GLU A 72 4.86 16.69 11.56
N LEU A 73 4.01 16.58 10.53
CA LEU A 73 3.52 17.73 9.76
C LEU A 73 2.12 18.19 10.18
N GLY A 74 1.45 17.48 11.09
CA GLY A 74 0.10 17.81 11.54
C GLY A 74 -0.01 19.22 12.15
N ARG A 75 1.02 19.67 12.90
CA ARG A 75 1.08 21.03 13.45
C ARG A 75 1.14 22.13 12.38
N ALA A 76 1.59 21.79 11.18
CA ALA A 76 1.64 22.70 10.05
C ALA A 76 0.35 22.67 9.21
N GLY A 77 -0.69 21.93 9.61
CA GLY A 77 -1.92 21.78 8.84
C GLY A 77 -1.74 20.97 7.55
N ILE A 78 -0.71 20.12 7.49
CA ILE A 78 -0.43 19.28 6.32
C ILE A 78 -0.94 17.86 6.61
N THR A 79 -1.84 17.37 5.76
CA THR A 79 -2.29 15.98 5.79
C THR A 79 -1.37 15.10 4.93
N VAL A 80 -1.16 13.85 5.33
CA VAL A 80 -0.29 12.92 4.60
C VAL A 80 -0.96 11.55 4.52
N ASN A 81 -1.23 11.05 3.32
CA ASN A 81 -1.80 9.72 3.11
C ASN A 81 -1.05 8.98 1.99
N ALA A 82 -1.10 7.65 2.01
CA ALA A 82 -0.63 6.81 0.93
C ALA A 82 -1.82 6.19 0.18
N ILE A 83 -1.86 6.33 -1.16
CA ILE A 83 -2.81 5.58 -1.99
C ILE A 83 -2.21 4.22 -2.36
N VAL A 84 -3.05 3.20 -2.47
CA VAL A 84 -2.68 1.82 -2.79
C VAL A 84 -3.45 1.37 -4.04
N PRO A 85 -3.02 1.82 -5.24
CA PRO A 85 -3.78 1.60 -6.47
C PRO A 85 -3.71 0.16 -6.97
N VAL A 86 -4.80 -0.30 -7.58
CA VAL A 86 -4.88 -1.54 -8.36
C VAL A 86 -5.54 -1.20 -9.70
N ALA A 87 -4.73 -1.16 -10.76
CA ALA A 87 -5.21 -0.75 -12.08
C ALA A 87 -4.50 -1.50 -13.21
N ALA A 88 -5.23 -1.69 -14.31
CA ALA A 88 -4.75 -2.12 -15.59
C ALA A 88 -3.74 -1.10 -16.14
N THR A 89 -2.46 -1.43 -16.00
CA THR A 89 -1.33 -0.67 -16.52
C THR A 89 -0.34 -1.64 -17.18
N ALA A 90 0.68 -1.10 -17.86
CA ALA A 90 1.79 -1.90 -18.38
C ALA A 90 2.42 -2.83 -17.31
N MET A 91 2.36 -2.45 -16.02
CA MET A 91 2.86 -3.28 -14.93
C MET A 91 1.98 -4.52 -14.69
N THR A 92 0.65 -4.39 -14.72
CA THR A 92 -0.27 -5.50 -14.50
C THR A 92 -0.52 -6.36 -15.74
N GLU A 93 -0.19 -5.85 -16.93
CA GLU A 93 -0.18 -6.63 -18.18
C GLU A 93 0.77 -7.83 -18.12
N THR A 94 1.82 -7.73 -17.31
CA THR A 94 2.76 -8.83 -17.09
C THR A 94 2.20 -9.96 -16.22
N ILE A 95 1.00 -9.79 -15.65
CA ILE A 95 0.32 -10.80 -14.83
C ILE A 95 -0.58 -11.65 -15.75
N PRO A 96 -0.24 -12.93 -16.00
CA PRO A 96 -0.97 -13.75 -16.99
C PRO A 96 -2.47 -13.89 -16.70
N ALA A 97 -2.86 -13.88 -15.43
CA ALA A 97 -4.26 -13.97 -15.00
C ALA A 97 -5.12 -12.77 -15.46
N PHE A 98 -4.52 -11.59 -15.66
CA PHE A 98 -5.24 -10.39 -16.10
C PHE A 98 -5.16 -10.16 -17.61
N ALA A 99 -4.21 -10.79 -18.30
CA ALA A 99 -3.99 -10.62 -19.75
C ALA A 99 -5.26 -10.72 -20.62
N PRO A 100 -6.13 -11.76 -20.49
CA PRO A 100 -7.32 -11.85 -21.35
C PRO A 100 -8.32 -10.72 -21.09
N TYR A 101 -8.45 -10.27 -19.83
CA TYR A 101 -9.36 -9.19 -19.46
C TYR A 101 -8.84 -7.82 -19.88
N ILE A 102 -7.52 -7.61 -19.82
CA ILE A 102 -6.89 -6.39 -20.30
C ILE A 102 -7.06 -6.27 -21.82
N GLU A 103 -6.92 -7.38 -22.55
CA GLU A 103 -7.10 -7.39 -24.00
C GLU A 103 -8.56 -7.14 -24.39
N ALA A 104 -9.51 -7.81 -23.73
CA ALA A 104 -10.94 -7.54 -23.92
C ALA A 104 -11.30 -6.08 -23.63
N MET A 105 -10.74 -5.52 -22.55
CA MET A 105 -10.93 -4.11 -22.19
C MET A 105 -10.37 -3.15 -23.24
N ARG A 106 -9.22 -3.44 -23.85
CA ARG A 106 -8.69 -2.67 -24.98
C ARG A 106 -9.58 -2.75 -26.21
N GLY A 107 -10.26 -3.88 -26.41
CA GLY A 107 -11.31 -4.06 -27.41
C GLY A 107 -12.63 -3.31 -27.13
N GLY A 108 -12.74 -2.65 -25.97
CA GLY A 108 -13.93 -1.90 -25.56
C GLY A 108 -14.90 -2.69 -24.69
N GLU A 109 -14.56 -3.93 -24.29
CA GLU A 109 -15.41 -4.72 -23.39
C GLU A 109 -15.28 -4.23 -21.94
N PRO A 110 -16.38 -4.18 -21.17
CA PRO A 110 -16.31 -3.83 -19.77
C PRO A 110 -15.63 -4.94 -18.95
N LEU A 111 -14.84 -4.55 -17.95
CA LEU A 111 -14.30 -5.51 -16.99
C LEU A 111 -15.43 -6.15 -16.16
N PRO A 112 -15.43 -7.48 -15.97
CA PRO A 112 -16.41 -8.18 -15.13
C PRO A 112 -16.50 -7.66 -13.69
N GLU A 113 -17.69 -7.76 -13.10
CA GLU A 113 -17.96 -7.30 -11.74
C GLU A 113 -17.02 -7.90 -10.68
N PHE A 114 -16.71 -9.20 -10.77
CA PHE A 114 -15.84 -9.86 -9.79
C PHE A 114 -14.41 -9.28 -9.80
N LEU A 115 -13.90 -8.82 -10.96
CA LEU A 115 -12.63 -8.11 -11.05
C LEU A 115 -12.76 -6.70 -10.49
N ARG A 116 -13.78 -5.95 -10.92
CA ARG A 116 -13.96 -4.56 -10.49
C ARG A 116 -14.21 -4.43 -8.98
N LYS A 117 -15.07 -5.27 -8.40
CA LYS A 117 -15.42 -5.23 -6.96
C LYS A 117 -14.59 -6.15 -6.10
N GLY A 118 -14.39 -7.41 -6.52
CA GLY A 118 -13.68 -8.41 -5.73
C GLY A 118 -12.20 -8.08 -5.62
N GLU A 119 -11.55 -8.01 -6.77
CA GLU A 119 -10.12 -7.73 -6.89
C GLU A 119 -9.78 -6.23 -6.80
N GLY A 120 -10.77 -5.36 -7.03
CA GLY A 120 -10.53 -3.92 -7.13
C GLY A 120 -9.70 -3.57 -8.36
N PHE A 121 -9.83 -4.35 -9.44
CA PHE A 121 -9.08 -4.16 -10.68
C PHE A 121 -9.89 -3.35 -11.69
N GLY A 122 -9.31 -2.26 -12.19
CA GLY A 122 -9.97 -1.32 -13.09
C GLY A 122 -8.99 -0.57 -13.98
N THR A 123 -9.43 0.51 -14.61
CA THR A 123 -8.55 1.40 -15.37
C THR A 123 -7.78 2.35 -14.44
N PRO A 124 -6.75 3.07 -14.93
CA PRO A 124 -6.13 4.15 -14.15
C PRO A 124 -7.12 5.22 -13.70
N GLU A 125 -8.15 5.50 -14.50
CA GLU A 125 -9.21 6.47 -14.19
C GLU A 125 -10.04 6.02 -12.98
N ASP A 126 -10.26 4.71 -12.80
CA ASP A 126 -10.91 4.18 -11.60
C ASP A 126 -10.11 4.48 -10.31
N CYS A 127 -8.80 4.72 -10.42
CA CYS A 127 -7.96 5.16 -9.30
C CYS A 127 -7.94 6.68 -9.09
N ALA A 128 -8.30 7.45 -10.12
CA ALA A 128 -8.02 8.88 -10.18
C ALA A 128 -8.81 9.68 -9.15
N ALA A 129 -10.06 9.29 -8.87
CA ALA A 129 -10.98 10.05 -8.01
C ALA A 129 -10.50 10.21 -6.55
N LEU A 130 -9.66 9.30 -6.06
CA LEU A 130 -9.11 9.38 -4.70
C LEU A 130 -8.16 10.57 -4.51
N VAL A 131 -7.41 10.94 -5.56
CA VAL A 131 -6.43 12.04 -5.50
C VAL A 131 -7.08 13.41 -5.28
N PRO A 132 -8.06 13.87 -6.11
CA PRO A 132 -8.73 15.14 -5.88
C PRO A 132 -9.58 15.11 -4.61
N PHE A 133 -10.13 13.95 -4.21
CA PHE A 133 -10.80 13.83 -2.89
C PHE A 133 -9.83 14.16 -1.75
N LEU A 134 -8.66 13.52 -1.69
CA LEU A 134 -7.66 13.76 -0.65
C LEU A 134 -7.10 15.19 -0.69
N ALA A 135 -7.06 15.82 -1.86
CA ALA A 135 -6.67 17.22 -2.03
C ALA A 135 -7.79 18.23 -1.70
N SER A 136 -9.01 17.77 -1.46
CA SER A 136 -10.17 18.64 -1.20
C SER A 136 -10.36 18.99 0.27
N GLU A 137 -11.17 20.02 0.52
CA GLU A 137 -11.59 20.39 1.89
C GLU A 137 -12.36 19.28 2.61
N ALA A 138 -13.07 18.40 1.87
CA ALA A 138 -13.79 17.28 2.46
C ALA A 138 -12.87 16.25 3.14
N ALA A 139 -11.57 16.22 2.78
CA ALA A 139 -10.59 15.28 3.30
C ALA A 139 -9.63 15.89 4.34
N ARG A 140 -9.88 17.11 4.85
CA ARG A 140 -8.98 17.76 5.83
C ARG A 140 -8.77 16.96 7.12
N GLY A 141 -9.71 16.09 7.49
CA GLY A 141 -9.58 15.19 8.63
C GLY A 141 -8.89 13.85 8.32
N VAL A 142 -8.56 13.58 7.06
CA VAL A 142 -7.98 12.30 6.62
C VAL A 142 -6.46 12.45 6.57
N THR A 143 -5.75 11.79 7.49
CA THR A 143 -4.29 11.79 7.53
C THR A 143 -3.75 10.49 8.13
N GLY A 144 -2.53 10.11 7.77
CA GLY A 144 -1.84 8.90 8.23
C GLY A 144 -2.34 7.60 7.61
N GLN A 145 -3.23 7.63 6.62
CA GLN A 145 -3.91 6.44 6.12
C GLN A 145 -3.21 5.82 4.91
N ALA A 146 -3.35 4.49 4.76
CA ALA A 146 -3.08 3.78 3.51
C ALA A 146 -4.42 3.36 2.89
N ILE A 147 -4.77 3.90 1.72
CA ILE A 147 -6.11 3.78 1.14
C ILE A 147 -6.01 3.10 -0.22
N GLY A 148 -6.59 1.91 -0.34
CA GLY A 148 -6.72 1.17 -1.59
C GLY A 148 -7.78 1.76 -2.50
N ILE A 149 -7.51 1.78 -3.80
CA ILE A 149 -8.44 2.22 -4.84
C ILE A 149 -8.21 1.42 -6.12
N GLY A 150 -9.29 1.03 -6.79
CA GLY A 150 -9.25 0.43 -8.11
C GLY A 150 -10.57 -0.25 -8.46
N GLY A 151 -10.90 -0.29 -9.75
CA GLY A 151 -12.22 -0.75 -10.21
C GLY A 151 -13.34 -0.03 -9.48
N ASP A 152 -14.20 -0.79 -8.80
CA ASP A 152 -15.32 -0.28 -8.02
C ASP A 152 -15.05 -0.32 -6.50
N LYS A 153 -13.79 -0.48 -6.09
CA LYS A 153 -13.39 -0.76 -4.70
C LYS A 153 -12.55 0.38 -4.12
N VAL A 154 -12.98 0.86 -2.95
CA VAL A 154 -12.16 1.65 -2.02
C VAL A 154 -11.92 0.80 -0.78
N ALA A 155 -10.69 0.78 -0.27
CA ALA A 155 -10.32 0.00 0.92
C ALA A 155 -9.46 0.82 1.88
N LEU A 156 -9.63 0.62 3.18
CA LEU A 156 -8.71 1.16 4.19
C LEU A 156 -7.79 0.04 4.67
N TRP A 157 -6.47 0.25 4.57
CA TRP A 157 -5.48 -0.69 5.09
C TRP A 157 -5.19 -0.39 6.55
N SER A 158 -5.16 -1.44 7.38
CA SER A 158 -4.83 -1.32 8.80
C SER A 158 -3.40 -0.80 8.99
N HIS A 159 -3.18 -0.01 10.02
CA HIS A 159 -1.83 0.18 10.54
C HIS A 159 -1.31 -1.13 11.15
N PRO A 160 0.01 -1.35 11.21
CA PRO A 160 0.57 -2.46 11.97
C PRO A 160 0.09 -2.40 13.42
N GLN A 161 -0.40 -3.53 13.92
CA GLN A 161 -0.89 -3.68 15.29
C GLN A 161 -0.34 -4.97 15.89
N GLU A 162 -0.04 -4.96 17.18
CA GLU A 162 0.19 -6.19 17.94
C GLU A 162 -1.11 -7.00 18.01
N ILE A 163 -1.11 -8.19 17.39
CA ILE A 163 -2.32 -9.02 17.26
C ILE A 163 -2.47 -10.04 18.40
N LYS A 164 -1.35 -10.50 18.97
CA LYS A 164 -1.27 -11.51 20.03
C LYS A 164 0.02 -11.29 20.81
N ALA A 165 -0.04 -11.52 22.12
CA ALA A 165 1.11 -11.48 23.01
C ALA A 165 1.05 -12.67 23.98
N ALA A 166 2.23 -13.14 24.38
CA ALA A 166 2.42 -14.12 25.44
C ALA A 166 3.38 -13.52 26.46
N TYR A 167 3.23 -13.89 27.73
CA TYR A 167 4.01 -13.35 28.84
C TYR A 167 4.71 -14.47 29.61
N ALA A 168 5.93 -14.19 30.05
CA ALA A 168 6.72 -15.08 30.91
C ALA A 168 7.40 -14.26 32.01
N ASP A 169 7.19 -14.63 33.26
CA ASP A 169 7.84 -13.98 34.40
C ASP A 169 9.33 -14.31 34.39
N GLY A 170 10.18 -13.29 34.42
CA GLY A 170 11.64 -13.45 34.32
C GLY A 170 12.19 -13.57 32.90
N GLY A 171 11.33 -13.48 31.88
CA GLY A 171 11.72 -13.47 30.47
C GLY A 171 11.66 -14.84 29.78
N TRP A 172 12.12 -14.89 28.53
CA TRP A 172 12.02 -16.05 27.65
C TRP A 172 13.39 -16.71 27.42
N THR A 173 13.42 -18.03 27.41
CA THR A 173 14.51 -18.85 26.83
C THR A 173 14.09 -19.40 25.47
N PRO A 174 15.03 -19.81 24.60
CA PRO A 174 14.69 -20.49 23.34
C PRO A 174 13.76 -21.69 23.52
N ASP A 175 13.97 -22.49 24.57
CA ASP A 175 13.14 -23.67 24.86
C ASP A 175 11.71 -23.26 25.26
N SER A 176 11.56 -22.29 26.17
CA SER A 176 10.23 -21.81 26.58
C SER A 176 9.44 -21.19 25.42
N LEU A 177 10.12 -20.56 24.45
CA LEU A 177 9.49 -20.07 23.24
C LEU A 177 9.07 -21.23 22.33
N ALA A 178 9.91 -22.25 22.15
CA ALA A 178 9.59 -23.43 21.35
C ALA A 178 8.37 -24.19 21.91
N ASP A 179 8.21 -24.22 23.23
CA ASP A 179 7.06 -24.84 23.90
C ASP A 179 5.77 -24.02 23.72
N VAL A 180 5.86 -22.70 23.90
CA VAL A 180 4.69 -21.81 23.88
C VAL A 180 4.24 -21.45 22.46
N TRP A 181 5.16 -21.37 21.50
CA TRP A 181 4.88 -20.90 20.14
C TRP A 181 3.77 -21.69 19.43
N PRO A 182 3.81 -23.03 19.34
CA PRO A 182 2.81 -23.79 18.59
C PRO A 182 1.40 -23.69 19.17
N ALA A 183 1.29 -23.51 20.48
CA ALA A 183 0.01 -23.48 21.20
C ALA A 183 -0.57 -22.07 21.41
N SER A 184 0.18 -21.01 21.09
CA SER A 184 -0.24 -19.62 21.34
C SER A 184 0.02 -18.69 20.14
N LEU A 185 1.16 -17.99 20.12
CA LEU A 185 1.53 -16.98 19.13
C LEU A 185 1.57 -17.55 17.71
N GLY A 186 2.04 -18.79 17.56
CA GLY A 186 2.17 -19.49 16.29
C GLY A 186 0.93 -20.26 15.85
N ALA A 187 -0.14 -20.30 16.65
CA ALA A 187 -1.33 -21.09 16.30
C ALA A 187 -2.09 -20.52 15.09
N GLU A 188 -2.04 -19.20 14.88
CA GLU A 188 -2.71 -18.52 13.76
C GLU A 188 -1.80 -17.40 13.20
N PRO A 189 -0.77 -17.76 12.42
CA PRO A 189 0.12 -16.76 11.82
C PRO A 189 -0.63 -15.91 10.79
N GLN A 190 -0.20 -14.67 10.63
CA GLN A 190 -0.75 -13.79 9.59
C GLN A 190 -0.37 -14.26 8.19
N SER A 191 -1.31 -14.19 7.26
CA SER A 191 -1.05 -14.49 5.85
C SER A 191 -0.11 -13.45 5.22
N VAL A 192 0.76 -13.89 4.32
CA VAL A 192 1.59 -13.03 3.47
C VAL A 192 1.27 -13.26 2.00
N GLY A 193 1.73 -12.34 1.15
CA GLY A 193 1.48 -12.35 -0.28
C GLY A 193 0.15 -11.69 -0.64
N ILE A 194 0.13 -11.06 -1.81
CA ILE A 194 -1.13 -10.69 -2.46
C ILE A 194 -1.83 -12.00 -2.86
N PRO A 195 -3.07 -12.25 -2.42
CA PRO A 195 -3.81 -13.44 -2.83
C PRO A 195 -3.94 -13.49 -4.36
N ALA A 196 -3.89 -14.70 -4.92
CA ALA A 196 -4.23 -14.88 -6.32
C ALA A 196 -5.69 -14.43 -6.56
N PRO A 197 -5.99 -13.83 -7.73
CA PRO A 197 -7.35 -13.41 -8.05
C PRO A 197 -8.31 -14.59 -7.99
N LYS A 198 -9.49 -14.38 -7.41
CA LYS A 198 -10.54 -15.41 -7.33
C LYS A 198 -11.48 -15.27 -8.52
N PHE A 199 -11.25 -16.09 -9.53
CA PHE A 199 -12.15 -16.21 -10.67
C PHE A 199 -13.36 -17.08 -10.30
N PRO A 200 -14.59 -16.73 -10.75
CA PRO A 200 -15.72 -17.64 -10.68
C PRO A 200 -15.39 -18.98 -11.34
N GLU A 201 -15.86 -20.09 -10.76
CA GLU A 201 -15.79 -21.38 -11.43
C GLU A 201 -16.61 -21.31 -12.74
N ALA A 202 -16.03 -21.87 -13.81
CA ALA A 202 -16.61 -21.86 -15.16
C ALA A 202 -17.85 -22.77 -15.26
#